data_AF-A0A2E8H4F7-F1
#
_entry.id   AF-A0A2E8H4F7-F1
#
_cell.length_a   1.000
_cell.length_b   1.000
_cell.length_c   1.000
_cell.angle_alpha   90.00
_cell.angle_beta   90.00
_cell.angle_gamma   90.00
#
_symmetry.space_group_name_H-M   'P 1'
#
loop_
_entity.id
_entity.type
_entity.pdbx_description
1 polymer ?
#
loop_
_entity_poly.entity_id
_entity_poly.type
_entity_poly.pdbx_seq_one_letter_code
_entity_poly.pdbx_strand_id
1 'polypeptide(L)'
;MSLPLLTAAIAILTQLGAECVHARQEHRAMPLGESLSPYAGPLAKGVDNSSLYNKVMAGYQGWFLAEGDGYDSGFVHWGGVDRTPPRATVDLWPDLSEFDRGETFVTNFRYPDGTPARVFSSAVRQTVDRHFQWMAEYGIDGGFVQRFGAYISDQSNWNYQRACAVLNLVREGANRHGRVFAVMYDVAFDHSSVAAIKADWTRLVEEMKLMETPAYLHHRGAPVVSLWGYGFGHRAFDPEAARELLEFFKKPENGGCTIMLGVPNDWATWADERMTLLQEHATIISPWNVGRYNSPESAGEHFRQYWPGDLELSRRHDLDYYAVAFPGFSWTNLRQGSAPLDQIPRQGGRFF
;
A
#
# COMPACT_ATOMS: atom_id res chain seq x y z
N MET A 1 25.52 -72.05 38.88
CA MET A 1 24.34 -71.18 39.03
C MET A 1 24.75 -70.01 39.91
N SER A 2 24.75 -68.74 39.56
CA SER A 2 24.46 -67.97 38.34
C SER A 2 25.02 -66.56 38.62
N LEU A 3 25.78 -65.96 37.68
CA LEU A 3 26.08 -64.51 37.63
C LEU A 3 24.79 -63.70 37.31
N PRO A 4 24.73 -62.34 37.36
CA PRO A 4 25.81 -61.36 37.08
C PRO A 4 25.89 -60.12 38.05
N LEU A 5 27.07 -59.53 38.27
CA LEU A 5 27.68 -58.39 37.53
C LEU A 5 26.72 -57.21 37.26
N LEU A 6 26.87 -56.11 38.01
CA LEU A 6 26.44 -54.78 37.59
C LEU A 6 27.58 -53.78 37.78
N THR A 7 28.13 -53.36 36.65
CA THR A 7 29.19 -52.36 36.48
C THR A 7 28.57 -50.96 36.56
N ALA A 8 29.04 -50.09 37.45
CA ALA A 8 28.62 -48.69 37.49
C ALA A 8 29.55 -47.86 36.59
N ALA A 9 28.98 -47.31 35.51
CA ALA A 9 29.62 -46.33 34.63
C ALA A 9 28.65 -45.15 34.43
N ILE A 10 28.97 -43.98 34.99
CA ILE A 10 28.30 -42.69 34.71
C ILE A 10 29.40 -41.63 34.76
N ALA A 11 30.03 -41.32 33.62
CA ALA A 11 29.66 -40.27 32.66
C ALA A 11 30.08 -38.86 33.13
N ILE A 12 31.18 -38.40 32.54
CA ILE A 12 31.74 -37.05 32.62
C ILE A 12 30.77 -36.09 31.91
N LEU A 13 30.25 -35.11 32.64
CA LEU A 13 29.45 -34.00 32.10
C LEU A 13 30.39 -32.96 31.46
N THR A 14 30.49 -32.97 30.14
CA THR A 14 31.02 -31.84 29.36
C THR A 14 29.90 -30.83 29.13
N GLN A 15 30.00 -29.65 29.76
CA GLN A 15 29.20 -28.47 29.43
C GLN A 15 29.64 -27.93 28.07
N LEU A 16 28.93 -28.34 27.02
CA LEU A 16 28.93 -27.64 25.74
C LEU A 16 27.98 -26.44 25.87
N GLY A 17 28.51 -25.26 25.57
CA GLY A 17 27.78 -24.00 25.60
C GLY A 17 26.53 -24.07 24.72
N ALA A 18 25.42 -23.64 25.29
CA ALA A 18 24.20 -23.40 24.55
C ALA A 18 24.40 -22.17 23.64
N GLU A 19 24.93 -22.40 22.44
CA GLU A 19 24.64 -21.51 21.32
C GLU A 19 23.14 -21.63 21.06
N CYS A 20 22.40 -20.63 21.54
CA CYS A 20 20.98 -20.47 21.24
C CYS A 20 20.88 -20.18 19.74
N VAL A 21 20.77 -21.24 18.94
CA VAL A 21 20.30 -21.18 17.56
C VAL A 21 18.90 -20.56 17.63
N HIS A 22 18.83 -19.24 17.46
CA HIS A 22 17.58 -18.59 17.07
C HIS A 22 17.24 -19.19 15.72
N ALA A 23 16.39 -20.22 15.71
CA ALA A 23 15.81 -20.76 14.49
C ALA A 23 15.28 -19.56 13.71
N ARG A 24 15.79 -19.35 12.48
CA ARG A 24 15.22 -18.36 11.56
C ARG A 24 13.73 -18.67 11.50
N GLN A 25 12.90 -17.70 11.86
CA GLN A 25 11.48 -17.82 11.64
C GLN A 25 11.29 -17.89 10.12
N GLU A 26 11.03 -19.08 9.60
CA GLU A 26 10.76 -19.25 8.17
C GLU A 26 9.43 -18.60 7.84
N HIS A 27 9.46 -17.57 7.01
CA HIS A 27 8.26 -16.99 6.45
C HIS A 27 7.65 -17.94 5.43
N ARG A 28 6.32 -17.97 5.37
CA ARG A 28 5.55 -18.78 4.42
C ARG A 28 4.53 -17.87 3.76
N ALA A 29 4.33 -18.03 2.45
CA ALA A 29 3.24 -17.35 1.77
C ALA A 29 1.90 -17.67 2.46
N MET A 30 1.12 -16.63 2.74
CA MET A 30 -0.25 -16.79 3.18
C MET A 30 -1.06 -17.41 2.03
N PRO A 31 -1.71 -18.55 2.22
CA PRO A 31 -2.58 -19.15 1.21
C PRO A 31 -3.67 -18.16 0.78
N LEU A 32 -4.10 -18.25 -0.48
CA LEU A 32 -5.11 -17.31 -1.01
C LEU A 32 -6.43 -17.39 -0.22
N GLY A 33 -6.86 -18.59 0.17
CA GLY A 33 -8.07 -18.77 0.98
C GLY A 33 -7.97 -18.17 2.38
N GLU A 34 -6.77 -18.13 2.97
CA GLU A 34 -6.53 -17.43 4.24
C GLU A 34 -6.51 -15.92 4.02
N SER A 35 -5.85 -15.45 2.96
CA SER A 35 -5.77 -14.03 2.60
C SER A 35 -7.15 -13.42 2.39
N LEU A 36 -8.05 -14.15 1.72
CA LEU A 36 -9.42 -13.73 1.41
C LEU A 36 -10.43 -14.17 2.47
N SER A 37 -10.02 -14.65 3.64
CA SER A 37 -10.98 -15.01 4.67
C SER A 37 -11.64 -13.78 5.33
N PRO A 38 -12.87 -13.87 5.86
CA PRO A 38 -13.47 -12.82 6.68
C PRO A 38 -12.60 -12.47 7.89
N TYR A 39 -12.64 -11.22 8.34
CA TYR A 39 -11.82 -10.79 9.48
C TYR A 39 -12.39 -11.30 10.80
N ALA A 40 -11.56 -11.97 11.60
CA ALA A 40 -11.93 -12.47 12.94
C ALA A 40 -10.90 -12.08 14.01
N GLY A 41 -10.02 -11.12 13.70
CA GLY A 41 -8.95 -10.67 14.59
C GLY A 41 -9.39 -9.64 15.64
N PRO A 42 -8.45 -9.18 16.47
CA PRO A 42 -8.73 -8.20 17.52
C PRO A 42 -9.09 -6.81 16.97
N LEU A 43 -9.99 -6.13 17.67
CA LEU A 43 -10.46 -4.80 17.34
C LEU A 43 -10.00 -3.81 18.42
N ALA A 44 -9.30 -2.75 18.02
CA ALA A 44 -9.06 -1.60 18.86
C ALA A 44 -10.05 -0.48 18.52
N LYS A 45 -10.47 0.28 19.54
CA LYS A 45 -11.24 1.51 19.30
C LYS A 45 -10.35 2.48 18.54
N GLY A 46 -10.79 2.89 17.36
CA GLY A 46 -10.01 3.69 16.44
C GLY A 46 -10.58 5.05 16.13
N VAL A 47 -10.02 5.65 15.09
CA VAL A 47 -10.56 6.83 14.44
C VAL A 47 -11.96 6.54 13.90
N ASP A 48 -12.80 7.56 13.81
CA ASP A 48 -14.12 7.45 13.17
C ASP A 48 -13.97 6.92 11.74
N ASN A 49 -14.68 5.87 11.36
CA ASN A 49 -14.61 5.30 10.01
C ASN A 49 -15.74 5.79 9.11
N SER A 50 -16.65 6.63 9.58
CA SER A 50 -17.87 7.03 8.84
C SER A 50 -17.66 8.16 7.84
N SER A 51 -16.51 8.85 7.90
CA SER A 51 -16.19 9.95 7.00
C SER A 51 -14.70 10.09 6.73
N LEU A 52 -14.35 10.59 5.54
CA LEU A 52 -12.98 10.99 5.19
C LEU A 52 -12.62 12.42 5.68
N TYR A 53 -13.60 13.22 6.13
CA TYR A 53 -13.32 14.56 6.63
C TYR A 53 -12.38 14.54 7.84
N ASN A 54 -11.47 15.51 7.88
CA ASN A 54 -10.46 15.68 8.92
C ASN A 54 -9.54 14.46 9.11
N LYS A 55 -9.30 13.70 8.04
CA LYS A 55 -8.37 12.57 8.06
C LYS A 55 -7.14 12.82 7.22
N VAL A 56 -6.03 12.28 7.70
CA VAL A 56 -4.78 12.15 6.94
C VAL A 56 -4.60 10.69 6.59
N MET A 57 -4.63 10.39 5.29
CA MET A 57 -4.50 9.04 4.75
C MET A 57 -3.21 8.92 3.94
N ALA A 58 -2.46 7.84 4.14
CA ALA A 58 -1.30 7.51 3.33
C ALA A 58 -1.68 6.71 2.07
N GLY A 59 -1.05 6.98 0.93
CA GLY A 59 -1.03 6.02 -0.17
C GLY A 59 -0.15 4.82 0.22
N TYR A 60 -0.75 3.63 0.35
CA TYR A 60 -0.06 2.44 0.86
C TYR A 60 0.12 1.39 -0.24
N GLN A 61 1.36 1.17 -0.67
CA GLN A 61 1.67 0.29 -1.81
C GLN A 61 1.87 -1.17 -1.42
N GLY A 62 2.55 -1.41 -0.29
CA GLY A 62 2.86 -2.75 0.19
C GLY A 62 3.55 -3.66 -0.84
N TRP A 63 4.44 -3.08 -1.67
CA TRP A 63 5.03 -3.76 -2.83
C TRP A 63 6.50 -4.18 -2.65
N PHE A 64 7.14 -3.82 -1.53
CA PHE A 64 8.54 -4.16 -1.30
C PHE A 64 8.62 -5.60 -0.81
N LEU A 65 9.36 -6.45 -1.51
CA LEU A 65 9.51 -7.88 -1.21
C LEU A 65 10.97 -8.26 -1.09
N ALA A 66 11.26 -9.33 -0.37
CA ALA A 66 12.62 -9.79 -0.13
C ALA A 66 12.73 -11.31 -0.29
N GLU A 67 13.90 -11.77 -0.70
CA GLU A 67 14.16 -13.21 -0.75
C GLU A 67 14.02 -13.84 0.65
N GLY A 68 13.22 -14.91 0.74
CA GLY A 68 12.91 -15.59 2.00
C GLY A 68 11.72 -15.01 2.79
N ASP A 69 10.94 -14.09 2.21
CA ASP A 69 9.71 -13.57 2.81
C ASP A 69 8.47 -14.46 2.64
N GLY A 70 8.64 -15.63 2.00
CA GLY A 70 7.62 -16.64 1.79
C GLY A 70 7.00 -16.65 0.38
N TYR A 71 7.26 -15.65 -0.46
CA TYR A 71 6.72 -15.59 -1.84
C TYR A 71 7.73 -15.89 -2.95
N ASP A 72 8.99 -16.16 -2.59
CA ASP A 72 10.10 -16.58 -3.47
C ASP A 72 10.30 -15.71 -4.74
N SER A 73 9.88 -14.45 -4.69
CA SER A 73 9.99 -13.49 -5.80
C SER A 73 11.36 -12.82 -5.91
N GLY A 74 12.28 -13.13 -4.99
CA GLY A 74 13.50 -12.37 -4.77
C GLY A 74 13.19 -10.94 -4.26
N PHE A 75 14.14 -10.03 -4.45
CA PHE A 75 13.98 -8.63 -4.06
C PHE A 75 13.17 -7.84 -5.09
N VAL A 76 11.96 -7.42 -4.72
CA VAL A 76 11.07 -6.63 -5.59
C VAL A 76 10.98 -5.20 -5.07
N HIS A 77 11.02 -4.23 -5.98
CA HIS A 77 11.06 -2.77 -5.73
C HIS A 77 12.30 -2.24 -4.97
N TRP A 78 13.16 -3.12 -4.44
CA TRP A 78 14.47 -2.74 -3.88
C TRP A 78 15.56 -2.58 -4.93
N GLY A 79 15.44 -3.23 -6.09
CA GLY A 79 16.47 -3.26 -7.14
C GLY A 79 17.31 -4.54 -7.06
N GLY A 80 18.51 -4.52 -7.63
CA GLY A 80 19.46 -5.63 -7.55
C GLY A 80 20.31 -5.55 -6.28
N VAL A 81 19.68 -5.46 -5.12
CA VAL A 81 20.35 -5.31 -3.81
C VAL A 81 21.10 -6.57 -3.38
N ASP A 82 20.79 -7.70 -4.01
CA ASP A 82 21.36 -9.04 -3.90
C ASP A 82 22.45 -9.33 -4.95
N ARG A 83 22.75 -8.37 -5.83
CA ARG A 83 23.78 -8.51 -6.87
C ARG A 83 25.15 -8.02 -6.41
N THR A 84 26.17 -8.29 -7.22
CA THR A 84 27.54 -7.80 -7.01
C THR A 84 28.04 -7.13 -8.29
N PRO A 85 28.24 -5.80 -8.32
CA PRO A 85 27.94 -4.85 -7.25
C PRO A 85 26.42 -4.70 -7.02
N PRO A 86 25.98 -4.42 -5.77
CA PRO A 86 24.57 -4.21 -5.48
C PRO A 86 24.07 -2.88 -6.05
N ARG A 87 22.78 -2.83 -6.42
CA ARG A 87 22.10 -1.62 -6.92
C ARG A 87 20.71 -1.47 -6.30
N ALA A 88 20.45 -0.31 -5.69
CA ALA A 88 19.12 0.03 -5.21
C ALA A 88 18.28 0.73 -6.29
N THR A 89 16.95 0.69 -6.16
CA THR A 89 16.01 1.54 -6.92
C THR A 89 15.42 2.68 -6.07
N VAL A 90 15.63 2.65 -4.76
CA VAL A 90 15.24 3.73 -3.83
C VAL A 90 16.40 4.68 -3.59
N ASP A 91 16.12 5.97 -3.44
CA ASP A 91 17.11 6.98 -3.03
C ASP A 91 17.17 7.15 -1.51
N LEU A 92 16.08 6.81 -0.81
CA LEU A 92 16.00 6.82 0.65
C LEU A 92 16.02 5.39 1.16
N TRP A 93 17.12 5.03 1.81
CA TRP A 93 17.24 3.75 2.48
C TRP A 93 16.40 3.74 3.77
N PRO A 94 15.65 2.67 4.08
CA PRO A 94 14.81 2.64 5.26
C PRO A 94 15.67 2.67 6.54
N ASP A 95 15.22 3.45 7.53
CA ASP A 95 15.69 3.28 8.91
C ASP A 95 15.04 2.01 9.47
N LEU A 96 15.88 1.07 9.93
CA LEU A 96 15.45 -0.22 10.44
C LEU A 96 15.74 -0.39 11.94
N SER A 97 16.02 0.70 12.66
CA SER A 97 16.35 0.68 14.09
C SER A 97 15.23 0.12 14.98
N GLU A 98 13.98 0.27 14.56
CA GLU A 98 12.78 -0.25 15.27
C GLU A 98 12.32 -1.63 14.78
N PHE A 99 13.00 -2.22 13.77
CA PHE A 99 12.60 -3.51 13.21
C PHE A 99 13.34 -4.67 13.85
N ASP A 100 12.62 -5.76 14.05
CA ASP A 100 13.20 -7.01 14.52
C ASP A 100 13.87 -7.79 13.38
N ARG A 101 14.70 -8.77 13.76
CA ARG A 101 15.38 -9.64 12.79
C ARG A 101 14.42 -10.47 11.93
N GLY A 102 13.21 -10.74 12.43
CA GLY A 102 12.14 -11.43 11.70
C GLY A 102 11.46 -10.56 10.64
N GLU A 103 11.77 -9.27 10.55
CA GLU A 103 11.16 -8.36 9.57
C GLU A 103 12.13 -7.96 8.46
N THR A 104 13.43 -8.22 8.67
CA THR A 104 14.52 -7.64 7.88
C THR A 104 15.38 -8.69 7.19
N PHE A 105 15.80 -8.38 5.97
CA PHE A 105 16.50 -9.27 5.06
C PHE A 105 17.84 -8.67 4.65
N VAL A 106 18.89 -9.49 4.63
CA VAL A 106 20.25 -9.06 4.30
C VAL A 106 20.35 -8.73 2.82
N THR A 107 21.04 -7.64 2.50
CA THR A 107 21.43 -7.29 1.13
C THR A 107 22.95 -7.43 0.96
N ASN A 108 23.45 -7.27 -0.27
CA ASN A 108 24.88 -7.20 -0.54
C ASN A 108 25.48 -5.80 -0.28
N PHE A 109 24.67 -4.80 0.09
CA PHE A 109 25.18 -3.53 0.58
C PHE A 109 25.82 -3.69 1.96
N ARG A 110 26.83 -2.86 2.25
CA ARG A 110 27.50 -2.78 3.55
C ARG A 110 27.56 -1.33 4.01
N TYR A 111 27.36 -1.12 5.30
CA TYR A 111 27.64 0.15 5.94
C TYR A 111 29.16 0.40 6.05
N PRO A 112 29.59 1.65 6.33
CA PRO A 112 31.02 1.97 6.48
C PRO A 112 31.73 1.14 7.56
N ASP A 113 31.01 0.65 8.56
CA ASP A 113 31.52 -0.23 9.62
C ASP A 113 31.64 -1.71 9.19
N GLY A 114 31.29 -2.03 7.93
CA GLY A 114 31.34 -3.37 7.35
C GLY A 114 30.11 -4.24 7.62
N THR A 115 29.17 -3.78 8.46
CA THR A 115 27.94 -4.52 8.74
C THR A 115 27.03 -4.59 7.51
N PRO A 116 26.34 -5.72 7.26
CA PRO A 116 25.42 -5.82 6.12
C PRO A 116 24.22 -4.89 6.27
N ALA A 117 23.94 -4.11 5.23
CA ALA A 117 22.70 -3.33 5.15
C ALA A 117 21.51 -4.27 4.87
N ARG A 118 20.35 -3.91 5.41
CA ARG A 118 19.13 -4.73 5.36
C ARG A 118 17.96 -3.93 4.79
N VAL A 119 16.93 -4.64 4.38
CA VAL A 119 15.63 -4.09 3.94
C VAL A 119 14.50 -4.88 4.59
N PHE A 120 13.29 -4.33 4.63
CA PHE A 120 12.09 -5.06 5.07
C PHE A 120 11.35 -5.71 3.88
N SER A 121 10.39 -6.60 4.19
CA SER A 121 9.37 -7.04 3.23
C SER A 121 7.96 -6.67 3.72
N SER A 122 7.15 -6.17 2.80
CA SER A 122 5.72 -5.83 2.99
C SER A 122 4.84 -7.08 3.07
N ALA A 123 5.36 -8.25 2.72
CA ALA A 123 4.67 -9.53 2.88
C ALA A 123 4.77 -10.10 4.31
N VAL A 124 5.60 -9.51 5.17
CA VAL A 124 5.76 -9.94 6.56
C VAL A 124 4.75 -9.23 7.45
N ARG A 125 3.99 -10.00 8.23
CA ARG A 125 2.94 -9.49 9.13
C ARG A 125 3.44 -8.43 10.11
N GLN A 126 4.59 -8.67 10.74
CA GLN A 126 5.19 -7.74 11.72
C GLN A 126 5.51 -6.38 11.08
N THR A 127 6.06 -6.35 9.87
CA THR A 127 6.30 -5.12 9.11
C THR A 127 5.04 -4.29 8.94
N VAL A 128 3.94 -4.92 8.50
CA VAL A 128 2.68 -4.20 8.26
C VAL A 128 2.05 -3.74 9.56
N ASP A 129 2.05 -4.59 10.60
CA ASP A 129 1.59 -4.21 11.95
C ASP A 129 2.34 -2.98 12.47
N ARG A 130 3.67 -2.93 12.30
CA ARG A 130 4.52 -1.79 12.63
C ARG A 130 4.18 -0.53 11.86
N HIS A 131 3.95 -0.63 10.55
CA HIS A 131 3.53 0.54 9.76
C HIS A 131 2.22 1.15 10.30
N PHE A 132 1.27 0.32 10.72
CA PHE A 132 0.01 0.79 11.30
C PHE A 132 0.15 1.29 12.73
N GLN A 133 1.08 0.74 13.51
CA GLN A 133 1.50 1.31 14.79
C GLN A 133 2.04 2.73 14.61
N TRP A 134 2.98 2.93 13.68
CA TRP A 134 3.51 4.26 13.38
C TRP A 134 2.42 5.22 12.90
N MET A 135 1.47 4.75 12.09
CA MET A 135 0.34 5.59 11.71
C MET A 135 -0.44 6.07 12.94
N ALA A 136 -0.69 5.20 13.92
CA ALA A 136 -1.35 5.58 15.16
C ALA A 136 -0.51 6.57 16.00
N GLU A 137 0.80 6.35 16.13
CA GLU A 137 1.72 7.18 16.91
C GLU A 137 1.90 8.58 16.32
N TYR A 138 1.98 8.69 14.99
CA TYR A 138 2.24 9.94 14.28
C TYR A 138 0.98 10.65 13.76
N GLY A 139 -0.21 10.19 14.16
CA GLY A 139 -1.47 10.86 13.82
C GLY A 139 -1.88 10.72 12.35
N ILE A 140 -1.50 9.62 11.69
CA ILE A 140 -2.03 9.22 10.38
C ILE A 140 -3.25 8.32 10.63
N ASP A 141 -4.39 8.67 10.05
CA ASP A 141 -5.66 8.00 10.33
C ASP A 141 -5.77 6.63 9.65
N GLY A 142 -5.03 6.42 8.55
CA GLY A 142 -5.15 5.20 7.78
C GLY A 142 -4.41 5.17 6.45
N GLY A 143 -4.74 4.17 5.64
CA GLY A 143 -4.11 3.96 4.33
C GLY A 143 -5.08 3.65 3.19
N PHE A 144 -4.82 4.24 2.02
CA PHE A 144 -5.38 3.79 0.75
C PHE A 144 -4.49 2.68 0.17
N VAL A 145 -4.94 1.43 0.25
CA VAL A 145 -4.16 0.27 -0.14
C VAL A 145 -4.22 0.08 -1.65
N GLN A 146 -3.08 0.27 -2.32
CA GLN A 146 -3.02 0.20 -3.77
C GLN A 146 -3.06 -1.25 -4.28
N ARG A 147 -3.96 -1.48 -5.23
CA ARG A 147 -4.04 -2.69 -6.04
C ARG A 147 -3.78 -2.29 -7.49
N PHE A 148 -2.65 -2.73 -8.02
CA PHE A 148 -2.19 -2.36 -9.36
C PHE A 148 -2.74 -3.33 -10.40
N GLY A 149 -3.02 -2.85 -11.61
CA GLY A 149 -3.51 -3.69 -12.71
C GLY A 149 -2.66 -4.94 -12.96
N ALA A 150 -1.33 -4.80 -12.93
CA ALA A 150 -0.38 -5.90 -13.08
C ALA A 150 -0.45 -6.96 -11.96
N TYR A 151 -1.08 -6.65 -10.82
CA TYR A 151 -1.23 -7.57 -9.69
C TYR A 151 -2.54 -8.35 -9.78
N ILE A 152 -3.58 -7.73 -10.33
CA ILE A 152 -4.95 -8.25 -10.32
C ILE A 152 -5.40 -8.87 -11.65
N SER A 153 -4.62 -8.71 -12.72
CA SER A 153 -4.96 -9.21 -14.06
C SER A 153 -4.99 -10.74 -14.19
N ASP A 154 -4.27 -11.45 -13.30
CA ASP A 154 -4.24 -12.91 -13.27
C ASP A 154 -4.34 -13.40 -11.82
N GLN A 155 -5.51 -13.90 -11.44
CA GLN A 155 -5.80 -14.34 -10.07
C GLN A 155 -5.10 -15.64 -9.66
N SER A 156 -4.50 -16.36 -10.61
CA SER A 156 -3.69 -17.56 -10.33
C SER A 156 -2.23 -17.23 -10.04
N ASN A 157 -1.81 -15.98 -10.30
CA ASN A 157 -0.43 -15.55 -10.16
C ASN A 157 -0.02 -15.38 -8.68
N TRP A 158 1.23 -15.72 -8.36
CA TRP A 158 1.80 -15.48 -7.03
C TRP A 158 1.67 -14.02 -6.59
N ASN A 159 1.73 -13.09 -7.55
CA ASN A 159 1.69 -11.65 -7.29
C ASN A 159 0.29 -11.19 -6.86
N TYR A 160 -0.76 -11.85 -7.37
CA TYR A 160 -2.14 -11.67 -6.90
C TYR A 160 -2.29 -12.18 -5.47
N GLN A 161 -1.82 -13.41 -5.21
CA GLN A 161 -1.84 -14.00 -3.88
C GLN A 161 -1.12 -13.10 -2.85
N ARG A 162 0.05 -12.59 -3.20
CA ARG A 162 0.81 -11.63 -2.40
C ARG A 162 0.03 -10.33 -2.17
N ALA A 163 -0.60 -9.77 -3.20
CA ALA A 163 -1.41 -8.54 -3.05
C ALA A 163 -2.63 -8.76 -2.14
N CYS A 164 -3.27 -9.93 -2.18
CA CYS A 164 -4.34 -10.29 -1.25
C CYS A 164 -3.84 -10.47 0.18
N ALA A 165 -2.68 -11.11 0.37
CA ALA A 165 -2.07 -11.25 1.68
C ALA A 165 -1.70 -9.90 2.29
N VAL A 166 -1.07 -9.01 1.53
CA VAL A 166 -0.77 -7.64 1.99
C VAL A 166 -2.05 -6.90 2.39
N LEU A 167 -3.14 -7.00 1.62
CA LEU A 167 -4.41 -6.40 2.00
C LEU A 167 -4.99 -7.02 3.29
N ASN A 168 -4.84 -8.33 3.49
CA ASN A 168 -5.22 -9.00 4.73
C ASN A 168 -4.43 -8.45 5.94
N LEU A 169 -3.11 -8.32 5.79
CA LEU A 169 -2.23 -7.76 6.81
C LEU A 169 -2.55 -6.30 7.12
N VAL A 170 -2.86 -5.50 6.09
CA VAL A 170 -3.31 -4.10 6.28
C VAL A 170 -4.62 -4.08 7.06
N ARG A 171 -5.61 -4.89 6.66
CA ARG A 171 -6.87 -4.99 7.39
C ARG A 171 -6.63 -5.35 8.85
N GLU A 172 -5.73 -6.29 9.13
CA GLU A 172 -5.37 -6.64 10.50
C GLU A 172 -4.70 -5.47 11.25
N GLY A 173 -3.65 -4.86 10.69
CA GLY A 173 -2.95 -3.73 11.31
C GLY A 173 -3.89 -2.55 11.58
N ALA A 174 -4.79 -2.24 10.63
CA ALA A 174 -5.77 -1.17 10.78
C ALA A 174 -6.71 -1.44 11.97
N ASN A 175 -7.29 -2.63 12.06
CA ASN A 175 -8.15 -3.01 13.19
C ASN A 175 -7.40 -3.01 14.53
N ARG A 176 -6.16 -3.50 14.56
CA ARG A 176 -5.33 -3.59 15.79
C ARG A 176 -4.92 -2.23 16.34
N HIS A 177 -4.65 -1.27 15.47
CA HIS A 177 -4.12 0.05 15.83
C HIS A 177 -5.17 1.16 15.74
N GLY A 178 -6.44 0.78 15.57
CA GLY A 178 -7.56 1.72 15.50
C GLY A 178 -7.43 2.72 14.34
N ARG A 179 -6.86 2.26 13.22
CA ARG A 179 -6.73 3.02 11.97
C ARG A 179 -7.79 2.54 10.97
N VAL A 180 -7.98 3.29 9.90
CA VAL A 180 -8.88 2.92 8.80
C VAL A 180 -8.11 2.56 7.52
N PHE A 181 -8.76 1.88 6.59
CA PHE A 181 -8.23 1.64 5.26
C PHE A 181 -9.33 1.60 4.20
N ALA A 182 -8.95 1.89 2.96
CA ALA A 182 -9.79 1.69 1.78
C ALA A 182 -8.95 1.12 0.64
N VAL A 183 -9.59 0.42 -0.29
CA VAL A 183 -8.91 -0.08 -1.49
C VAL A 183 -8.79 1.05 -2.51
N MET A 184 -7.60 1.17 -3.09
CA MET A 184 -7.31 2.05 -4.22
C MET A 184 -6.86 1.22 -5.41
N TYR A 185 -7.55 1.31 -6.53
CA TYR A 185 -7.07 0.72 -7.79
C TYR A 185 -6.19 1.73 -8.54
N ASP A 186 -4.99 1.33 -8.94
CA ASP A 186 -4.09 2.08 -9.82
C ASP A 186 -4.00 1.34 -11.16
N VAL A 187 -4.82 1.79 -12.12
CA VAL A 187 -5.11 1.07 -13.35
C VAL A 187 -5.35 2.02 -14.53
N ALA A 188 -5.56 1.45 -15.72
CA ALA A 188 -6.20 2.16 -16.82
C ALA A 188 -7.73 1.95 -16.77
N PHE A 189 -8.46 2.67 -17.62
CA PHE A 189 -9.91 2.58 -17.78
C PHE A 189 -10.24 1.97 -19.15
N ASP A 190 -9.60 0.84 -19.46
CA ASP A 190 -9.89 0.00 -20.63
C ASP A 190 -10.65 -1.28 -20.20
N HIS A 191 -11.25 -1.99 -21.16
CA HIS A 191 -12.08 -3.16 -20.86
C HIS A 191 -11.34 -4.27 -20.08
N SER A 192 -10.05 -4.49 -20.33
CA SER A 192 -9.28 -5.51 -19.63
C SER A 192 -9.00 -5.13 -18.18
N SER A 193 -8.66 -3.86 -17.92
CA SER A 193 -8.49 -3.35 -16.56
C SER A 193 -9.80 -3.38 -15.78
N VAL A 194 -10.91 -2.96 -16.42
CA VAL A 194 -12.25 -2.99 -15.83
C VAL A 194 -12.68 -4.41 -15.48
N ALA A 195 -12.48 -5.38 -16.38
CA ALA A 195 -12.77 -6.78 -16.11
C ALA A 195 -11.95 -7.33 -14.92
N ALA A 196 -10.66 -7.01 -14.85
CA ALA A 196 -9.79 -7.42 -13.75
C ALA A 196 -10.23 -6.84 -12.40
N ILE A 197 -10.60 -5.55 -12.37
CA ILE A 197 -11.08 -4.89 -11.15
C ILE A 197 -12.40 -5.50 -10.68
N LYS A 198 -13.36 -5.71 -11.58
CA LYS A 198 -14.64 -6.32 -11.23
C LYS A 198 -14.43 -7.70 -10.63
N ALA A 199 -13.62 -8.54 -11.27
CA ALA A 199 -13.31 -9.88 -10.79
C ALA A 199 -12.59 -9.88 -9.42
N ASP A 200 -11.69 -8.92 -9.19
CA ASP A 200 -11.01 -8.76 -7.90
C ASP A 200 -11.97 -8.27 -6.80
N TRP A 201 -12.70 -7.18 -7.04
CA TRP A 201 -13.64 -6.60 -6.09
C TRP A 201 -14.72 -7.59 -5.66
N THR A 202 -15.28 -8.36 -6.60
CA THR A 202 -16.26 -9.40 -6.30
C THR A 202 -15.72 -10.37 -5.24
N ARG A 203 -14.46 -10.83 -5.36
CA ARG A 203 -13.87 -11.73 -4.36
C ARG A 203 -13.61 -11.04 -3.03
N LEU A 204 -13.17 -9.78 -3.05
CA LEU A 204 -12.98 -9.00 -1.83
C LEU A 204 -14.29 -8.80 -1.07
N VAL A 205 -15.40 -8.57 -1.77
CA VAL A 205 -16.73 -8.43 -1.16
C VAL A 205 -17.29 -9.78 -0.72
N GLU A 206 -17.25 -10.80 -1.58
CA GLU A 206 -17.92 -12.07 -1.35
C GLU A 206 -17.16 -13.00 -0.39
N GLU A 207 -15.84 -13.15 -0.58
CA GLU A 207 -14.99 -14.03 0.23
C GLU A 207 -14.44 -13.29 1.46
N MET A 208 -13.77 -12.16 1.23
CA MET A 208 -13.05 -11.44 2.30
C MET A 208 -13.97 -10.64 3.20
N LYS A 209 -15.23 -10.43 2.81
CA LYS A 209 -16.19 -9.57 3.51
C LYS A 209 -15.55 -8.21 3.83
N LEU A 210 -14.83 -7.66 2.84
CA LEU A 210 -13.90 -6.56 3.02
C LEU A 210 -14.50 -5.35 3.74
N MET A 211 -15.79 -5.08 3.50
CA MET A 211 -16.52 -3.91 4.01
C MET A 211 -17.17 -4.13 5.38
N GLU A 212 -17.21 -5.37 5.89
CA GLU A 212 -17.86 -5.70 7.17
C GLU A 212 -16.97 -5.42 8.39
N THR A 213 -15.68 -5.17 8.15
CA THR A 213 -14.73 -4.83 9.22
C THR A 213 -14.86 -3.35 9.63
N PRO A 214 -14.79 -3.02 10.93
CA PRO A 214 -14.93 -1.63 11.39
C PRO A 214 -13.76 -0.74 10.94
N ALA A 215 -12.63 -1.32 10.51
CA ALA A 215 -11.53 -0.55 9.94
C ALA A 215 -11.77 -0.12 8.47
N TYR A 216 -12.79 -0.63 7.77
CA TYR A 216 -13.04 -0.20 6.39
C TYR A 216 -13.63 1.21 6.38
N LEU A 217 -12.99 2.12 5.64
CA LEU A 217 -13.39 3.50 5.54
C LEU A 217 -14.72 3.62 4.78
N HIS A 218 -15.65 4.35 5.39
CA HIS A 218 -16.88 4.82 4.79
C HIS A 218 -16.84 6.34 4.67
N HIS A 219 -17.63 6.86 3.75
CA HIS A 219 -17.87 8.28 3.64
C HIS A 219 -19.24 8.51 2.99
N ARG A 220 -20.01 9.46 3.53
CA ARG A 220 -21.40 9.74 3.12
C ARG A 220 -22.29 8.49 3.14
N GLY A 221 -22.08 7.63 4.14
CA GLY A 221 -22.92 6.45 4.40
C GLY A 221 -22.57 5.20 3.59
N ALA A 222 -21.55 5.24 2.73
CA ALA A 222 -21.15 4.11 1.89
C ALA A 222 -19.64 3.81 1.98
N PRO A 223 -19.22 2.56 1.74
CA PRO A 223 -17.81 2.16 1.72
C PRO A 223 -17.06 2.93 0.62
N VAL A 224 -15.83 3.35 0.92
CA VAL A 224 -15.00 4.10 -0.04
C VAL A 224 -14.20 3.16 -0.93
N VAL A 225 -14.28 3.37 -2.24
CA VAL A 225 -13.34 2.83 -3.22
C VAL A 225 -12.66 3.98 -3.95
N SER A 226 -11.32 3.91 -4.04
CA SER A 226 -10.54 4.92 -4.77
C SER A 226 -10.06 4.36 -6.10
N LEU A 227 -10.15 5.17 -7.17
CA LEU A 227 -9.68 4.83 -8.50
C LEU A 227 -8.69 5.89 -8.97
N TRP A 228 -7.42 5.52 -9.09
CA TRP A 228 -6.35 6.37 -9.59
C TRP A 228 -6.06 6.06 -11.06
N GLY A 229 -5.76 7.10 -11.83
CA GLY A 229 -5.47 7.02 -13.27
C GLY A 229 -6.59 7.59 -14.15
N TYR A 230 -7.65 8.13 -13.56
CA TYR A 230 -8.81 8.66 -14.29
C TYR A 230 -8.44 9.92 -15.06
N GLY A 231 -8.56 9.88 -16.39
CA GLY A 231 -8.35 11.03 -17.27
C GLY A 231 -6.88 11.43 -17.46
N PHE A 232 -5.91 10.65 -16.98
CA PHE A 232 -4.49 10.90 -17.26
C PHE A 232 -4.13 10.48 -18.68
N GLY A 233 -3.57 11.38 -19.49
CA GLY A 233 -3.27 11.09 -20.91
C GLY A 233 -2.27 9.96 -21.20
N HIS A 234 -1.57 9.45 -20.18
CA HIS A 234 -0.69 8.27 -20.30
C HIS A 234 -1.36 6.96 -19.85
N ARG A 235 -2.65 7.00 -19.51
CA ARG A 235 -3.48 5.86 -19.15
C ARG A 235 -4.58 5.72 -20.20
N ALA A 236 -4.83 4.49 -20.65
CA ALA A 236 -5.94 4.25 -21.58
C ALA A 236 -7.26 4.63 -20.89
N PHE A 237 -8.15 5.25 -21.66
CA PHE A 237 -9.46 5.67 -21.21
C PHE A 237 -10.48 5.39 -22.30
N ASP A 238 -11.34 4.42 -22.05
CA ASP A 238 -12.53 4.12 -22.84
C ASP A 238 -13.76 4.55 -22.04
N PRO A 239 -14.59 5.49 -22.54
CA PRO A 239 -15.76 5.96 -21.81
C PRO A 239 -16.78 4.87 -21.46
N GLU A 240 -16.97 3.87 -22.33
CA GLU A 240 -17.92 2.78 -22.09
C GLU A 240 -17.41 1.86 -20.99
N ALA A 241 -16.14 1.47 -21.05
CA ALA A 241 -15.52 0.67 -19.99
C ALA A 241 -15.50 1.43 -18.65
N ALA A 242 -15.17 2.72 -18.67
CA ALA A 242 -15.18 3.56 -17.47
C ALA A 242 -16.58 3.65 -16.86
N ARG A 243 -17.62 3.86 -17.67
CA ARG A 243 -19.02 3.86 -17.22
C ARG A 243 -19.40 2.54 -16.57
N GLU A 244 -19.08 1.42 -17.23
CA GLU A 244 -19.36 0.08 -16.72
C GLU A 244 -18.76 -0.13 -15.33
N LEU A 245 -17.51 0.30 -15.12
CA LEU A 245 -16.83 0.17 -13.84
C LEU A 245 -17.47 1.03 -12.75
N LEU A 246 -17.79 2.29 -13.06
CA LEU A 246 -18.38 3.22 -12.09
C LEU A 246 -19.78 2.77 -11.68
N GLU A 247 -20.61 2.35 -12.63
CA GLU A 247 -21.93 1.76 -12.37
C GLU A 247 -21.82 0.46 -11.57
N PHE A 248 -20.84 -0.39 -11.86
CA PHE A 248 -20.58 -1.61 -11.10
C PHE A 248 -20.40 -1.29 -9.61
N PHE A 249 -19.56 -0.31 -9.24
CA PHE A 249 -19.35 0.05 -7.84
C PHE A 249 -20.59 0.67 -7.17
N LYS A 250 -21.45 1.36 -7.94
CA LYS A 250 -22.69 1.96 -7.43
C LYS A 250 -23.81 0.94 -7.16
N LYS A 251 -23.71 -0.28 -7.67
CA LYS A 251 -24.71 -1.33 -7.39
C LYS A 251 -24.68 -1.76 -5.92
N PRO A 252 -25.84 -1.93 -5.25
CA PRO A 252 -25.90 -2.33 -3.84
C PRO A 252 -25.16 -3.64 -3.53
N GLU A 253 -25.24 -4.64 -4.41
CA GLU A 253 -24.54 -5.92 -4.25
C GLU A 253 -23.01 -5.79 -4.25
N ASN A 254 -22.48 -4.70 -4.82
CA ASN A 254 -21.06 -4.38 -4.83
C ASN A 254 -20.67 -3.34 -3.76
N GLY A 255 -21.59 -3.02 -2.85
CA GLY A 255 -21.39 -2.09 -1.74
C GLY A 255 -22.02 -0.71 -1.91
N GLY A 256 -22.53 -0.37 -3.09
CA GLY A 256 -23.09 0.98 -3.35
C GLY A 256 -22.09 2.09 -3.07
N CYS A 257 -20.86 1.92 -3.53
CA CYS A 257 -19.68 2.60 -3.00
C CYS A 257 -19.71 4.13 -3.20
N THR A 258 -19.09 4.82 -2.24
CA THR A 258 -18.57 6.17 -2.42
C THR A 258 -17.30 6.08 -3.27
N ILE A 259 -17.32 6.73 -4.43
CA ILE A 259 -16.22 6.65 -5.40
C ILE A 259 -15.34 7.88 -5.27
N MET A 260 -14.05 7.64 -5.03
CA MET A 260 -12.99 8.64 -5.06
C MET A 260 -12.21 8.54 -6.36
N LEU A 261 -12.17 9.61 -7.16
CA LEU A 261 -11.39 9.64 -8.40
C LEU A 261 -10.08 10.43 -8.22
N GLY A 262 -8.96 9.77 -8.49
CA GLY A 262 -7.66 10.40 -8.66
C GLY A 262 -7.51 10.97 -10.06
N VAL A 263 -7.41 12.30 -10.18
CA VAL A 263 -7.47 13.05 -11.45
C VAL A 263 -6.21 13.92 -11.68
N PRO A 264 -5.89 14.31 -12.93
CA PRO A 264 -4.89 15.35 -13.17
C PRO A 264 -5.41 16.73 -12.75
N ASN A 265 -4.51 17.70 -12.58
CA ASN A 265 -4.87 19.04 -12.08
C ASN A 265 -5.71 19.87 -13.06
N ASP A 266 -5.73 19.53 -14.36
CA ASP A 266 -6.52 20.21 -15.38
C ASP A 266 -7.96 19.70 -15.50
N TRP A 267 -8.40 18.82 -14.60
CA TRP A 267 -9.73 18.18 -14.66
C TRP A 267 -10.90 19.17 -14.73
N ALA A 268 -10.76 20.34 -14.08
CA ALA A 268 -11.75 21.41 -14.11
C ALA A 268 -12.04 21.95 -15.52
N THR A 269 -11.16 21.68 -16.49
CA THR A 269 -11.29 22.16 -17.88
C THR A 269 -11.98 21.15 -18.81
N TRP A 270 -12.25 19.93 -18.34
CA TRP A 270 -12.85 18.90 -19.18
C TRP A 270 -14.29 19.25 -19.57
N ALA A 271 -14.61 19.00 -20.84
CA ALA A 271 -15.94 19.18 -21.41
C ALA A 271 -16.40 17.93 -22.19
N ASP A 272 -15.74 16.78 -21.94
CA ASP A 272 -15.99 15.49 -22.59
C ASP A 272 -16.51 14.45 -21.59
N GLU A 273 -16.60 13.20 -22.03
CA GLU A 273 -17.11 12.07 -21.23
C GLU A 273 -16.42 11.89 -19.88
N ARG A 274 -15.17 12.35 -19.71
CA ARG A 274 -14.50 12.32 -18.40
C ARG A 274 -15.21 13.21 -17.39
N MET A 275 -15.68 14.38 -17.82
CA MET A 275 -16.43 15.27 -16.95
C MET A 275 -17.83 14.72 -16.69
N THR A 276 -18.52 14.22 -17.73
CA THR A 276 -19.86 13.62 -17.61
C THR A 276 -19.87 12.49 -16.57
N LEU A 277 -18.99 11.50 -16.75
CA LEU A 277 -18.91 10.34 -15.85
C LEU A 277 -18.47 10.70 -14.43
N LEU A 278 -17.57 11.68 -14.28
CA LEU A 278 -17.17 12.19 -12.97
C LEU A 278 -18.36 12.79 -12.23
N GLN A 279 -19.15 13.65 -12.90
CA GLN A 279 -20.33 14.28 -12.28
C GLN A 279 -21.42 13.27 -11.94
N GLU A 280 -21.58 12.21 -12.74
CA GLU A 280 -22.63 11.21 -12.54
C GLU A 280 -22.33 10.23 -11.39
N HIS A 281 -21.04 9.92 -11.14
CA HIS A 281 -20.69 8.80 -10.28
C HIS A 281 -19.69 9.12 -9.15
N ALA A 282 -18.85 10.14 -9.30
CA ALA A 282 -17.86 10.46 -8.27
C ALA A 282 -18.53 11.12 -7.06
N THR A 283 -17.90 10.94 -5.91
CA THR A 283 -18.30 11.62 -4.67
C THR A 283 -17.12 12.41 -4.11
N ILE A 284 -15.91 11.87 -4.27
CA ILE A 284 -14.66 12.52 -3.86
C ILE A 284 -13.78 12.67 -5.10
N ILE A 285 -13.10 13.81 -5.22
CA ILE A 285 -12.03 14.00 -6.20
C ILE A 285 -10.70 14.24 -5.50
N SER A 286 -9.63 13.76 -6.13
CA SER A 286 -8.27 13.89 -5.61
C SER A 286 -7.28 14.25 -6.71
N PRO A 287 -7.04 15.55 -6.94
CA PRO A 287 -6.03 15.96 -7.89
C PRO A 287 -4.62 15.54 -7.47
N TRP A 288 -3.88 14.93 -8.41
CA TRP A 288 -2.55 14.40 -8.13
C TRP A 288 -1.46 15.48 -8.18
N ASN A 289 -0.93 15.81 -7.01
CA ASN A 289 0.05 16.89 -6.86
C ASN A 289 1.53 16.44 -6.88
N VAL A 290 1.82 15.15 -6.70
CA VAL A 290 3.23 14.69 -6.61
C VAL A 290 3.97 15.03 -7.90
N GLY A 291 5.06 15.78 -7.76
CA GLY A 291 5.88 16.21 -8.90
C GLY A 291 5.37 17.43 -9.67
N ARG A 292 4.30 18.09 -9.21
CA ARG A 292 3.73 19.29 -9.88
C ARG A 292 4.40 20.59 -9.50
N TYR A 293 5.03 20.63 -8.34
CA TYR A 293 5.78 21.76 -7.79
C TYR A 293 7.00 21.23 -7.05
N ASN A 294 8.03 22.05 -6.85
CA ASN A 294 9.32 21.61 -6.30
C ASN A 294 9.87 22.51 -5.17
N SER A 295 9.11 23.53 -4.78
CA SER A 295 9.44 24.45 -3.69
C SER A 295 8.15 24.97 -3.03
N PRO A 296 8.20 25.47 -1.78
CA PRO A 296 7.03 26.08 -1.12
C PRO A 296 6.40 27.22 -1.93
N GLU A 297 7.21 28.02 -2.63
CA GLU A 297 6.74 29.11 -3.48
C GLU A 297 5.93 28.57 -4.67
N SER A 298 6.50 27.63 -5.43
CA SER A 298 5.82 27.00 -6.57
C SER A 298 4.58 26.18 -6.15
N ALA A 299 4.56 25.63 -4.92
CA ALA A 299 3.37 25.00 -4.36
C ALA A 299 2.25 26.03 -4.17
N GLY A 300 2.57 27.19 -3.60
CA GLY A 300 1.63 28.30 -3.44
C GLY A 300 1.07 28.81 -4.78
N GLU A 301 1.91 28.88 -5.82
CA GLU A 301 1.47 29.22 -7.18
C GLU A 301 0.54 28.16 -7.77
N HIS A 302 0.91 26.89 -7.64
CA HIS A 302 0.09 25.75 -8.10
C HIS A 302 -1.31 25.77 -7.48
N PHE A 303 -1.40 25.95 -6.15
CA PHE A 303 -2.70 26.04 -5.49
C PHE A 303 -3.48 27.30 -5.88
N ARG A 304 -2.82 28.46 -6.05
CA ARG A 304 -3.49 29.68 -6.56
C ARG A 304 -4.08 29.48 -7.96
N GLN A 305 -3.41 28.71 -8.80
CA GLN A 305 -3.84 28.44 -10.17
C GLN A 305 -5.06 27.51 -10.23
N TYR A 306 -5.01 26.37 -9.53
CA TYR A 306 -6.02 25.30 -9.71
C TYR A 306 -7.15 25.36 -8.68
N TRP A 307 -6.84 25.69 -7.43
CA TRP A 307 -7.78 25.48 -6.31
C TRP A 307 -9.07 26.31 -6.41
N PRO A 308 -9.08 27.58 -6.89
CA PRO A 308 -10.32 28.34 -7.03
C PRO A 308 -11.33 27.67 -7.98
N GLY A 309 -10.87 27.18 -9.13
CA GLY A 309 -11.72 26.49 -10.12
C GLY A 309 -12.17 25.13 -9.62
N ASP A 310 -11.24 24.39 -9.02
CA ASP A 310 -11.50 23.09 -8.43
C ASP A 310 -12.59 23.15 -7.36
N LEU A 311 -12.45 24.03 -6.36
CA LEU A 311 -13.41 24.15 -5.27
C LEU A 311 -14.78 24.65 -5.72
N GLU A 312 -14.82 25.52 -6.73
CA GLU A 312 -16.07 25.99 -7.31
C GLU A 312 -16.84 24.86 -8.01
N LEU A 313 -16.15 24.07 -8.84
CA LEU A 313 -16.76 22.91 -9.50
C LEU A 313 -17.13 21.82 -8.50
N SER A 314 -16.28 21.57 -7.50
CA SER A 314 -16.60 20.63 -6.42
C SER A 314 -17.90 21.02 -5.72
N ARG A 315 -18.07 22.30 -5.36
CA ARG A 315 -19.32 22.78 -4.76
C ARG A 315 -20.52 22.66 -5.69
N ARG A 316 -20.34 22.97 -6.98
CA ARG A 316 -21.41 22.89 -8.00
C ARG A 316 -21.91 21.46 -8.22
N HIS A 317 -21.01 20.48 -8.15
CA HIS A 317 -21.29 19.08 -8.46
C HIS A 317 -21.40 18.19 -7.21
N ASP A 318 -21.49 18.79 -6.01
CA ASP A 318 -21.57 18.09 -4.73
C ASP A 318 -20.42 17.09 -4.48
N LEU A 319 -19.22 17.46 -4.90
CA LEU A 319 -18.00 16.66 -4.75
C LEU A 319 -17.19 17.11 -3.53
N ASP A 320 -16.62 16.15 -2.83
CA ASP A 320 -15.62 16.38 -1.78
C ASP A 320 -14.22 16.49 -2.38
N TYR A 321 -13.46 17.49 -1.95
CA TYR A 321 -12.11 17.76 -2.44
C TYR A 321 -11.05 17.20 -1.49
N TYR A 322 -10.29 16.20 -1.92
CA TYR A 322 -9.26 15.54 -1.10
C TYR A 322 -7.88 15.66 -1.75
N ALA A 323 -7.11 16.67 -1.36
CA ALA A 323 -5.82 16.97 -1.98
C ALA A 323 -4.71 15.98 -1.58
N VAL A 324 -3.80 15.70 -2.51
CA VAL A 324 -2.55 14.97 -2.21
C VAL A 324 -1.47 15.95 -1.74
N ALA A 325 -0.85 15.65 -0.62
CA ALA A 325 0.39 16.28 -0.16
C ALA A 325 1.55 15.29 -0.26
N PHE A 326 2.78 15.77 -0.45
CA PHE A 326 3.97 14.94 -0.52
C PHE A 326 5.17 15.63 0.12
N PRO A 327 6.07 14.90 0.80
CA PRO A 327 7.14 15.52 1.60
C PRO A 327 8.38 15.88 0.80
N GLY A 328 8.37 15.63 -0.51
CA GLY A 328 9.51 15.75 -1.42
C GLY A 328 9.58 14.53 -2.35
N PHE A 329 10.56 14.50 -3.24
CA PHE A 329 10.64 13.48 -4.28
C PHE A 329 12.06 13.28 -4.81
N SER A 330 12.43 12.02 -5.02
CA SER A 330 13.62 11.61 -5.74
C SER A 330 13.36 10.29 -6.44
N TRP A 331 14.09 10.05 -7.53
CA TRP A 331 13.99 8.85 -8.36
C TRP A 331 15.29 8.56 -9.12
N THR A 332 16.42 9.07 -8.64
CA THR A 332 17.72 8.96 -9.32
C THR A 332 18.13 7.51 -9.48
N ASN A 333 18.06 6.73 -8.43
CA ASN A 333 18.41 5.31 -8.45
C ASN A 333 17.46 4.50 -9.35
N LEU A 334 16.16 4.80 -9.31
CA LEU A 334 15.17 4.19 -10.22
C LEU A 334 15.48 4.52 -11.69
N ARG A 335 15.85 5.77 -11.97
CA ARG A 335 16.19 6.30 -13.29
C ARG A 335 17.65 6.08 -13.68
N GLN A 336 18.41 5.29 -12.91
CA GLN A 336 19.81 4.95 -13.19
C GLN A 336 20.69 6.19 -13.42
N GLY A 337 20.50 7.24 -12.60
CA GLY A 337 21.28 8.48 -12.68
C GLY A 337 20.80 9.50 -13.72
N SER A 338 19.83 9.16 -14.58
CA SER A 338 19.31 10.10 -15.60
C SER A 338 18.45 11.23 -15.03
N ALA A 339 18.14 11.20 -13.74
CA ALA A 339 17.42 12.26 -13.05
C ALA A 339 18.18 12.77 -11.82
N PRO A 340 18.04 14.06 -11.44
CA PRO A 340 18.72 14.64 -10.30
C PRO A 340 18.35 13.97 -8.97
N LEU A 341 19.36 13.74 -8.12
CA LEU A 341 19.13 13.33 -6.73
C LEU A 341 18.42 14.45 -6.00
N ASP A 342 17.45 14.09 -5.16
CA ASP A 342 16.65 15.06 -4.42
C ASP A 342 15.97 16.10 -5.33
N GLN A 343 15.41 15.67 -6.47
CA GLN A 343 14.75 16.55 -7.46
C GLN A 343 13.73 17.50 -6.82
N ILE A 344 13.03 17.06 -5.77
CA ILE A 344 12.20 17.91 -4.93
C ILE A 344 12.68 17.77 -3.49
N PRO A 345 13.55 18.69 -3.03
CA PRO A 345 14.15 18.61 -1.70
C PRO A 345 13.13 18.69 -0.58
N ARG A 346 13.29 17.83 0.43
CA ARG A 346 12.43 17.83 1.63
C ARG A 346 12.66 19.04 2.54
N GLN A 347 13.82 19.70 2.40
CA GLN A 347 14.23 20.89 3.17
C GLN A 347 14.09 20.74 4.70
N GLY A 348 14.39 19.55 5.23
CA GLY A 348 14.23 19.27 6.67
C GLY A 348 12.77 19.36 7.14
N GLY A 349 11.81 19.11 6.25
CA GLY A 349 10.38 19.18 6.53
C GLY A 349 9.71 20.47 6.06
N ARG A 350 10.45 21.55 5.74
CA ARG A 350 9.85 22.84 5.32
C ARG A 350 9.07 22.79 4.01
N PHE A 351 9.31 21.79 3.17
CA PHE A 351 8.58 21.61 1.92
C PHE A 351 7.17 21.06 2.15
N PHE A 352 7.03 20.13 3.10
CA PHE A 352 5.77 19.50 3.46
C PHE A 352 4.92 20.46 4.30
#